data_AF-L8EGZ9-F1
#
_entry.id   AF-L8EGZ9-F1
#
_cell.length_a   1.000
_cell.length_b   1.000
_cell.length_c   1.000
_cell.angle_alpha   90.00
_cell.angle_beta   90.00
_cell.angle_gamma   90.00
#
_symmetry.space_group_name_H-M   'P 1'
#
loop_
_entity.id
_entity.type
_entity.pdbx_description
1 polymer ?
#
loop_
_entity_poly.entity_id
_entity_poly.type
_entity_poly.pdbx_seq_one_letter_code
_entity_poly.pdbx_strand_id
1 'polypeptide(L)'
;MPHPHARLTVHGRRLLVERVRAGRPVAQVAEEMGISRTTAHTGVRRWRAEGDPGLHDRSSRPLTTPHRTPADVENRICELRRDCKLSPARIGPTWAHPARRSTAS
;
A
#
# COMPACT_ATOMS: atom_id res chain seq x y z
N MET A 1 9.24 15.30 8.94
CA MET A 1 9.51 14.30 9.99
C MET A 1 8.30 13.38 10.09
N PRO A 2 8.37 12.08 9.75
CA PRO A 2 7.27 11.16 9.99
C PRO A 2 7.19 10.91 11.50
N HIS A 3 6.04 11.16 12.12
CA HIS A 3 5.90 11.01 13.57
C HIS A 3 6.02 9.53 13.97
N PRO A 4 6.74 9.19 15.06
CA PRO A 4 6.91 7.83 15.57
C PRO A 4 5.58 7.09 15.88
N HIS A 5 4.48 7.84 15.98
CA HIS A 5 3.11 7.36 16.16
C HIS A 5 2.27 7.40 14.87
N ALA A 6 2.89 7.44 13.69
CA ALA A 6 2.17 7.27 12.45
C ALA A 6 1.40 5.94 12.52
N ARG A 7 0.08 6.05 12.55
CA ARG A 7 -0.87 5.06 13.09
C ARG A 7 -0.86 3.69 12.38
N LEU A 8 -0.20 3.64 11.22
CA LEU A 8 -0.07 2.46 10.37
C LEU A 8 1.38 1.91 10.31
N THR A 9 2.31 2.49 11.07
CA THR A 9 3.65 1.92 11.27
C THR A 9 3.57 0.65 12.11
N VAL A 10 4.60 -0.20 12.01
CA VAL A 10 4.73 -1.41 12.85
C VAL A 10 4.64 -1.06 14.34
N HIS A 11 5.24 0.06 14.75
CA HIS A 11 5.18 0.55 16.12
C HIS A 11 3.75 0.91 16.56
N GLY A 12 3.00 1.64 15.72
CA GLY A 12 1.59 1.95 15.98
C GLY A 12 0.73 0.68 16.08
N ARG A 13 0.95 -0.31 15.22
CA ARG A 13 0.24 -1.59 15.25
C ARG A 13 0.58 -2.42 16.49
N ARG A 14 1.83 -2.39 16.97
CA ARG A 14 2.23 -3.03 18.23
C ARG A 14 1.55 -2.39 19.44
N LEU A 15 1.49 -1.06 19.49
CA LEU A 15 0.82 -0.32 20.55
C LEU A 15 -0.70 -0.61 20.62
N LEU A 16 -1.35 -0.77 19.45
CA LEU A 16 -2.73 -1.24 19.37
C LEU A 16 -2.88 -2.60 20.05
N VAL A 17 -2.02 -3.55 19.70
CA VAL A 17 -2.05 -4.92 20.25
C VAL A 17 -1.81 -4.93 21.75
N GLU A 18 -0.80 -4.22 22.24
CA GLU A 18 -0.49 -4.14 23.67
C GLU A 18 -1.68 -3.66 24.49
N ARG A 19 -2.36 -2.60 24.03
CA ARG A 19 -3.57 -2.08 24.70
C ARG A 19 -4.74 -3.06 24.67
N VAL A 20 -4.95 -3.76 23.56
CA VAL A 20 -5.99 -4.79 23.46
C VAL A 20 -5.67 -5.99 24.36
N ARG A 21 -4.39 -6.36 24.49
CA ARG A 21 -3.93 -7.41 25.41
C ARG A 21 -4.11 -7.03 26.88
N ALA A 22 -4.05 -5.74 27.21
CA ALA A 22 -4.37 -5.21 28.53
C ALA A 22 -5.88 -5.25 28.86
N GLY A 23 -6.69 -5.96 28.06
CA GLY A 23 -8.13 -6.13 28.30
C GLY A 23 -9.01 -5.00 27.74
N ARG A 24 -8.41 -4.02 27.03
CA ARG A 24 -9.15 -2.88 26.50
C ARG A 24 -9.91 -3.26 25.22
N PRO A 25 -11.15 -2.78 25.01
CA PRO A 25 -11.90 -3.03 23.79
C PRO A 25 -11.20 -2.47 22.55
N VAL A 26 -11.15 -3.25 21.47
CA VAL A 26 -10.52 -2.84 20.19
C VAL A 26 -11.10 -1.53 19.65
N ALA A 27 -12.42 -1.32 19.80
CA ALA A 27 -13.09 -0.11 19.34
C ALA A 27 -12.58 1.16 20.04
N GLN A 28 -12.46 1.11 21.37
CA GLN A 28 -11.95 2.24 22.16
C GLN A 28 -10.49 2.57 21.79
N VAL A 29 -9.64 1.54 21.66
CA VAL A 29 -8.24 1.75 21.27
C VAL A 29 -8.14 2.30 19.84
N ALA A 30 -9.02 1.88 18.94
CA ALA A 30 -9.07 2.39 17.56
C ALA A 30 -9.40 3.89 17.51
N GLU A 31 -10.37 4.34 18.32
CA GLU A 31 -10.75 5.74 18.45
C GLU A 31 -9.61 6.61 19.00
N GLU A 32 -8.97 6.18 20.08
CA GLU A 32 -7.81 6.87 20.66
C GLU A 32 -6.64 6.98 19.68
N MET A 33 -6.44 5.93 18.89
CA MET A 33 -5.43 5.90 17.85
C MET A 33 -5.87 6.58 16.56
N GLY A 34 -7.11 7.08 16.45
CA GLY A 34 -7.66 7.72 15.26
C GLY A 34 -7.56 6.86 14.00
N ILE A 35 -7.84 5.56 14.12
CA ILE A 35 -7.95 4.60 13.02
C ILE A 35 -9.34 3.99 12.97
N SER A 36 -9.74 3.47 11.80
CA SER A 36 -11.03 2.79 11.70
C SER A 36 -11.06 1.50 12.55
N ARG A 37 -12.23 1.18 13.10
CA ARG A 37 -12.48 -0.08 13.82
C ARG A 37 -12.09 -1.30 12.97
N THR A 38 -12.46 -1.29 11.69
CA THR A 38 -12.15 -2.36 10.74
C THR A 38 -10.64 -2.59 10.56
N THR A 39 -9.88 -1.50 10.46
CA THR A 39 -8.40 -1.55 10.38
C THR A 39 -7.82 -2.13 11.68
N ALA A 40 -8.31 -1.67 12.84
CA ALA A 40 -7.85 -2.16 14.13
C ALA A 40 -8.14 -3.66 14.32
N HIS A 41 -9.35 -4.11 14.02
CA HIS A 41 -9.72 -5.53 14.06
C HIS A 41 -8.86 -6.38 13.12
N THR A 42 -8.59 -5.90 11.91
CA THR A 42 -7.72 -6.60 10.96
C THR A 42 -6.31 -6.78 11.51
N GLY A 43 -5.74 -5.72 12.11
CA GLY A 43 -4.42 -5.76 12.74
C GLY A 43 -4.37 -6.76 13.90
N VAL A 44 -5.34 -6.69 14.82
CA VAL A 44 -5.43 -7.61 15.97
C VAL A 44 -5.61 -9.05 15.51
N ARG A 45 -6.46 -9.30 14.51
CA ARG A 45 -6.67 -10.66 13.97
C ARG A 45 -5.40 -11.25 13.37
N ARG A 46 -4.62 -10.45 12.63
CA ARG A 46 -3.33 -10.88 12.08
C ARG A 46 -2.32 -11.19 13.17
N TRP A 47 -2.22 -10.33 14.17
CA TRP A 47 -1.35 -10.57 15.31
C TRP A 47 -1.73 -11.84 16.08
N ARG A 48 -3.03 -12.13 16.26
CA ARG A 48 -3.47 -13.38 16.89
C ARG A 48 -3.10 -14.64 16.09
N ALA A 49 -3.03 -14.53 14.76
CA ALA A 49 -2.71 -15.65 13.88
C ALA A 49 -1.21 -15.88 13.72
N GLU A 50 -0.42 -14.80 13.65
CA GLU A 50 0.99 -14.84 13.20
C GLU A 50 1.96 -14.23 14.21
N GLY A 51 1.48 -13.64 15.30
CA GLY A 51 2.28 -12.91 16.27
C GLY A 51 2.83 -11.58 15.71
N ASP A 52 3.98 -11.16 16.22
CA ASP A 52 4.68 -9.94 15.80
C ASP A 52 4.98 -9.86 14.29
N PRO A 53 5.33 -10.96 13.58
CA PRO A 53 5.44 -10.97 12.11
C PRO A 53 4.19 -10.43 11.40
N GLY A 54 3.00 -10.66 11.95
CA GLY A 54 1.72 -10.20 11.40
C GLY A 54 1.53 -8.68 11.45
N LEU A 55 2.39 -7.94 12.16
CA LEU A 55 2.35 -6.47 12.28
C LEU A 55 3.10 -5.77 11.14
N HIS A 56 3.99 -6.47 10.45
CA HIS A 56 4.75 -5.92 9.33
C HIS A 56 3.85 -5.63 8.14
N ASP A 57 4.26 -4.64 7.34
CA ASP A 57 3.51 -4.28 6.14
C ASP A 57 3.62 -5.41 5.12
N ARG A 58 2.47 -5.83 4.60
CA ARG A 58 2.41 -6.76 3.48
C ARG A 58 2.30 -5.96 2.21
N SER A 59 2.81 -6.52 1.13
CA SER A 59 2.55 -5.95 -0.18
C SER A 59 1.04 -5.89 -0.40
N SER A 60 0.49 -4.68 -0.55
CA SER A 60 -0.88 -4.48 -1.03
C SER A 60 -1.01 -4.75 -2.53
N ARG A 61 0.06 -5.22 -3.19
CA ARG A 61 0.03 -5.51 -4.61
C ARG A 61 -0.91 -6.68 -4.89
N PRO A 62 -1.83 -6.55 -5.85
CA PRO A 62 -2.65 -7.66 -6.29
C PRO A 62 -1.77 -8.79 -6.83
N LEU A 63 -2.18 -10.04 -6.61
CA LEU A 63 -1.45 -11.23 -7.07
C LEU A 63 -1.38 -11.30 -8.60
N THR A 64 -2.45 -10.86 -9.28
CA THR A 64 -2.53 -10.82 -10.73
C THR A 64 -3.08 -9.49 -11.17
N THR A 65 -2.37 -8.84 -12.10
CA THR A 65 -2.83 -7.62 -12.75
C THR A 65 -3.05 -7.95 -14.23
N PRO A 66 -4.28 -8.30 -14.67
CA PRO A 66 -4.55 -8.79 -16.03
C PRO A 66 -4.24 -7.75 -17.13
N HIS A 67 -4.09 -6.48 -16.75
CA HIS A 67 -3.68 -5.40 -17.64
C HIS A 67 -2.28 -4.86 -17.32
N ARG A 68 -1.42 -5.68 -16.69
CA ARG A 68 -0.04 -5.29 -16.44
C ARG A 68 0.64 -5.01 -17.77
N THR A 69 1.30 -3.86 -17.86
CA THR A 69 2.16 -3.53 -18.98
C THR A 69 3.25 -4.61 -19.10
N PRO A 70 3.49 -5.18 -20.29
CA PRO A 70 4.57 -6.13 -20.49
C PRO A 70 5.92 -5.53 -20.04
N ALA A 71 6.79 -6.36 -19.45
CA ALA A 71 8.00 -5.90 -18.76
C ALA A 71 9.02 -5.22 -19.70
N ASP A 72 9.08 -5.67 -20.95
CA ASP A 72 9.84 -5.06 -22.05
C ASP A 72 9.40 -3.62 -22.32
N VAL A 73 8.08 -3.37 -22.30
CA VAL A 73 7.49 -2.05 -22.49
C VAL A 73 7.79 -1.15 -21.30
N GLU A 74 7.67 -1.67 -20.06
CA GLU A 74 8.03 -0.93 -18.85
C GLU A 74 9.51 -0.51 -18.86
N ASN A 75 10.42 -1.41 -19.27
CA ASN A 75 11.85 -1.14 -19.37
C ASN A 75 12.15 -0.03 -20.38
N ARG A 76 11.53 -0.09 -21.56
CA ARG A 76 11.73 0.92 -22.60
C ARG A 76 11.21 2.30 -22.19
N ILE A 77 10.06 2.37 -21.51
CA ILE A 77 9.56 3.62 -20.93
C ILE A 77 10.54 4.15 -19.88
N CYS A 78 11.10 3.29 -19.02
CA CYS A 78 12.08 3.69 -18.02
C CYS A 78 13.39 4.22 -18.64
N GLU A 79 13.88 3.62 -19.73
CA GLU A 79 15.03 4.15 -20.49
C GLU A 79 14.74 5.53 -21.06
N LEU A 80 13.64 5.70 -21.80
CA LEU A 80 13.28 6.99 -22.40
C LEU A 80 13.08 8.10 -21.36
N ARG A 81 12.59 7.77 -20.16
CA ARG A 81 12.47 8.73 -19.05
C ARG A 81 13.82 9.08 -18.43
N ARG A 82 14.73 8.11 -18.30
CA ARG A 82 16.07 8.33 -17.72
C ARG A 82 16.98 9.10 -18.65
N ASP A 83 17.05 8.69 -19.91
CA ASP A 83 18.08 9.18 -20.84
C ASP A 83 17.62 10.42 -21.61
N CYS A 84 16.32 10.54 -21.87
CA CYS A 84 15.77 11.61 -22.71
C CYS A 84 14.89 12.61 -21.94
N LYS A 85 14.65 12.40 -20.63
CA LYS A 85 13.72 13.20 -19.78
C LYS A 85 12.37 13.45 -20.44
N LEU A 86 11.90 12.52 -21.28
CA LEU A 86 10.69 12.71 -22.04
C LEU A 86 9.47 12.68 -21.12
N SER A 87 8.58 13.66 -21.29
CA SER A 87 7.29 13.67 -20.61
C SER A 87 6.39 12.56 -21.18
N PRO A 88 5.39 12.07 -20.43
CA PRO A 88 4.47 11.03 -20.89
C PRO A 88 3.80 11.36 -22.24
N ALA A 89 3.53 12.64 -22.50
CA ALA A 89 2.95 13.13 -23.75
C ALA A 89 3.86 12.94 -24.97
N ARG A 90 5.18 12.81 -24.79
CA ARG A 90 6.16 12.57 -25.88
C ARG A 90 6.52 11.10 -26.05
N ILE A 91 6.34 10.29 -25.01
CA ILE A 91 6.57 8.84 -25.06
C ILE A 91 5.42 8.15 -25.80
N GLY A 92 4.17 8.59 -25.58
CA GLY A 92 2.98 8.02 -26.22
C GLY A 92 3.04 7.98 -27.76
N PRO A 93 3.33 9.09 -28.46
CA PRO A 93 3.37 9.13 -29.93
C PRO A 93 4.52 8.34 -30.56
N THR A 94 5.62 8.14 -29.83
CA THR A 94 6.78 7.34 -30.30
C THR A 94 6.45 5.85 -30.33
N TRP A 95 5.37 5.44 -29.67
CA TRP A 95 4.96 4.06 -29.49
C TRP A 95 3.60 3.84 -30.19
N ALA A 96 3.61 3.29 -31.40
CA ALA A 96 2.41 2.96 -32.18
C ALA A 96 1.67 1.72 -31.63
N HIS A 97 1.35 1.72 -30.34
CA HIS A 97 0.42 0.78 -29.71
C HIS A 97 -0.78 1.60 -29.26
N PRO A 98 -2.04 1.14 -29.40
CA PRO A 98 -3.18 1.90 -28.95
C PRO A 98 -3.02 2.23 -27.46
N ALA A 99 -2.79 3.52 -27.19
CA ALA A 99 -2.84 4.05 -25.83
C ALA A 99 -4.19 3.63 -25.26
N ARG A 100 -4.16 2.85 -24.16
CA ARG A 100 -5.39 2.49 -23.46
C ARG A 100 -6.10 3.78 -23.08
N ARG A 101 -7.27 4.00 -23.70
CA ARG A 101 -8.24 4.96 -23.21
C ARG A 101 -8.66 4.49 -21.82
N SER A 102 -8.18 5.17 -20.78
CA SER A 102 -8.82 5.12 -19.48
C SER A 102 -10.19 5.78 -19.64
N THR A 103 -11.22 4.99 -19.90
CA THR A 103 -12.60 5.44 -19.74
C THR A 103 -12.85 5.61 -18.25
N ALA A 104 -12.73 6.86 -17.77
CA ALA A 104 -13.41 7.27 -16.55
C ALA A 104 -14.88 7.49 -16.91
N SER A 105 -15.77 6.80 -16.19
CA SER A 105 -17.23 7.00 -16.24
C SER A 105 -17.64 8.41 -15.83
#